data_AF-X1DS62-F1
#
_entry.id   AF-X1DS62-F1
#
_cell.length_a   1.000
_cell.length_b   1.000
_cell.length_c   1.000
_cell.angle_alpha   90.00
_cell.angle_beta   90.00
_cell.angle_gamma   90.00
#
_symmetry.space_group_name_H-M   'P 1'
#
loop_
_entity.id
_entity.type
_entity.pdbx_description
1 polymer ?
#
loop_
_entity_poly.entity_id
_entity_poly.type
_entity_poly.pdbx_seq_one_letter_code
_entity_poly.pdbx_strand_id
1 'polypeptide(L)'
;KIFFQKNMFFYSNIEAHSDIIKYLDKKGTREKNKFIDFANCIIENDFQIFEKQIKFEKSINWHYGFAENYNWSMIQSNQLDIRPKLNDQNVDVKYVWELNRHLFLTYLGVAYYCTQDEKYALKFKEIILHWIRQNPPMIGINWFSGLEISIRLISWIFTLYFFRSSDIINNSHFFKIIFRSMFQHAYYLRFFYTKRSFNHTIGELFGGYLFSHIFNDYKKIKNWEQILFKKLKTQILLQIRPDG
;
A
#
# COMPACT_ATOMS: atom_id res chain seq x y z
N LYS A 1 19.50 7.26 5.25
CA LYS A 1 19.26 6.90 3.83
C LYS A 1 17.92 7.51 3.45
N ILE A 2 17.87 8.25 2.33
CA ILE A 2 16.63 8.73 1.72
C ILE A 2 15.96 7.54 1.01
N PHE A 3 14.63 7.47 1.00
CA PHE A 3 13.88 6.34 0.40
C PHE A 3 14.10 6.20 -1.11
N PHE A 4 14.18 7.31 -1.83
CA PHE A 4 14.32 7.33 -3.28
C PHE A 4 15.47 8.24 -3.69
N GLN A 5 16.54 7.66 -4.23
CA GLN A 5 17.57 8.40 -4.96
C GLN A 5 17.30 8.39 -6.48
N LYS A 6 16.43 7.50 -6.95
CA LYS A 6 16.03 7.36 -8.36
C LYS A 6 14.60 7.89 -8.55
N ASN A 7 14.35 8.56 -9.67
CA ASN A 7 12.99 8.92 -10.07
C ASN A 7 12.17 7.65 -10.34
N MET A 8 11.02 7.53 -9.66
CA MET A 8 10.14 6.37 -9.80
C MET A 8 9.18 6.48 -10.99
N PHE A 9 8.97 7.70 -11.51
CA PHE A 9 8.11 7.99 -12.65
C PHE A 9 8.92 8.57 -13.79
N PHE A 10 8.92 7.89 -14.94
CA PHE A 10 9.62 8.30 -16.18
C PHE A 10 8.67 8.95 -17.21
N TYR A 11 7.48 9.40 -16.80
CA TYR A 11 6.39 9.66 -17.75
C TYR A 11 6.16 11.14 -18.11
N SER A 12 7.07 12.05 -17.78
CA SER A 12 7.02 13.41 -18.33
C SER A 12 8.34 14.14 -18.19
N ASN A 13 8.60 15.11 -19.08
CA ASN A 13 9.73 16.05 -19.01
C ASN A 13 9.62 17.04 -17.83
N ILE A 14 8.55 16.97 -17.03
CA ILE A 14 8.31 17.80 -15.85
C ILE A 14 8.93 17.09 -14.65
N GLU A 15 10.24 17.22 -14.50
CA GLU A 15 10.97 16.57 -13.40
C GLU A 15 11.01 17.42 -12.13
N ALA A 16 10.88 18.74 -12.28
CA ALA A 16 10.93 19.67 -11.17
C ALA A 16 9.58 19.73 -10.45
N HIS A 17 9.61 19.56 -9.12
CA HIS A 17 8.46 19.76 -8.24
C HIS A 17 7.72 21.07 -8.55
N SER A 18 8.47 22.16 -8.72
CA SER A 18 7.92 23.49 -9.03
C SER A 18 7.06 23.53 -10.28
N ASP A 19 7.42 22.78 -11.32
CA ASP A 19 6.71 22.82 -12.59
C ASP A 19 5.43 21.99 -12.55
N ILE A 20 5.44 20.87 -11.81
CA ILE A 20 4.22 20.10 -11.52
C ILE A 20 3.23 20.94 -10.72
N ILE A 21 3.71 21.64 -9.67
CA ILE A 21 2.85 22.49 -8.85
C ILE A 21 2.26 23.64 -9.66
N LYS A 22 3.06 24.33 -10.47
CA LYS A 22 2.56 25.37 -11.39
C LYS A 22 1.51 24.83 -12.36
N TYR A 23 1.71 23.62 -12.89
CA TYR A 23 0.72 22.98 -13.76
C TYR A 23 -0.59 22.70 -13.01
N LEU A 24 -0.52 22.11 -11.82
CA LEU A 24 -1.70 21.83 -10.99
C LEU A 24 -2.42 23.12 -10.59
N ASP A 25 -1.70 24.17 -10.21
CA ASP A 25 -2.30 25.45 -9.84
C ASP A 25 -3.00 26.13 -11.02
N LYS A 26 -2.50 25.93 -12.25
CA LYS A 26 -3.10 26.51 -13.45
C LYS A 26 -4.23 25.68 -14.07
N LYS A 27 -4.15 24.35 -13.98
CA LYS A 27 -4.99 23.43 -14.77
C LYS A 27 -5.74 22.38 -13.96
N GLY A 28 -5.38 22.18 -12.69
CA GLY A 28 -5.91 21.11 -11.84
C GLY A 28 -6.23 21.56 -10.43
N THR A 29 -6.54 22.84 -10.20
CA THR A 29 -6.74 23.40 -8.85
C THR A 29 -7.88 22.68 -8.11
N ARG A 30 -8.96 22.35 -8.84
CA ARG A 30 -10.12 21.65 -8.27
C ARG A 30 -9.72 20.24 -7.84
N GLU A 31 -9.01 19.51 -8.69
CA GLU A 31 -8.51 18.17 -8.41
C GLU A 31 -7.55 18.22 -7.21
N LYS A 32 -6.55 19.13 -7.26
CA LYS A 32 -5.60 19.37 -6.17
C LYS A 32 -6.32 19.58 -4.83
N ASN A 33 -7.33 20.45 -4.78
CA ASN A 33 -8.07 20.72 -3.55
C ASN A 33 -8.84 19.50 -3.05
N LYS A 34 -9.46 18.70 -3.95
CA LYS A 34 -10.10 17.44 -3.55
C LYS A 34 -9.13 16.46 -2.89
N PHE A 35 -7.91 16.31 -3.42
CA PHE A 35 -6.89 15.46 -2.79
C PHE A 35 -6.52 15.94 -1.38
N ILE A 36 -6.43 17.27 -1.20
CA ILE A 36 -6.14 17.90 0.10
C ILE A 36 -7.31 17.68 1.07
N ASP A 37 -8.56 17.83 0.63
CA ASP A 37 -9.75 17.62 1.46
C ASP A 37 -9.84 16.17 1.93
N PHE A 38 -9.63 15.19 1.05
CA PHE A 38 -9.56 13.77 1.45
C PHE A 38 -8.43 13.49 2.42
N ALA A 39 -7.26 14.12 2.23
CA ALA A 39 -6.15 14.00 3.15
C ALA A 39 -6.49 14.57 4.54
N ASN A 40 -7.26 15.66 4.61
CA ASN A 40 -7.72 16.22 5.87
C ASN A 40 -8.72 15.30 6.60
N CYS A 41 -9.63 14.62 5.88
CA CYS A 41 -10.48 13.58 6.48
C CYS A 41 -9.63 12.45 7.10
N ILE A 42 -8.59 12.00 6.40
CA ILE A 42 -7.70 10.93 6.88
C ILE A 42 -6.95 11.34 8.16
N ILE A 43 -6.57 12.60 8.31
CA ILE A 43 -5.96 13.13 9.55
C ILE A 43 -6.86 12.87 10.75
N GLU A 44 -8.17 13.08 10.57
CA GLU A 44 -9.22 12.89 11.58
C GLU A 44 -9.70 11.43 11.71
N ASN A 45 -8.97 10.47 11.13
CA ASN A 45 -9.34 9.05 11.06
C ASN A 45 -10.71 8.81 10.41
N ASP A 46 -11.08 9.64 9.44
CA ASP A 46 -12.33 9.53 8.70
C ASP A 46 -12.07 8.98 7.30
N PHE A 47 -12.62 7.79 7.01
CA PHE A 47 -12.31 7.00 5.83
C PHE A 47 -13.56 6.62 5.05
N GLN A 48 -13.48 6.79 3.73
CA GLN A 48 -14.41 6.19 2.81
C GLN A 48 -13.97 4.73 2.52
N ILE A 49 -14.78 3.76 2.93
CA ILE A 49 -14.61 2.32 2.63
C ILE A 49 -15.81 1.89 1.78
N PHE A 50 -15.59 1.69 0.49
CA PHE A 50 -16.64 1.54 -0.52
C PHE A 50 -17.69 2.65 -0.41
N GLU A 51 -18.96 2.33 -0.16
CA GLU A 51 -20.06 3.28 0.01
C GLU A 51 -20.16 3.90 1.41
N LYS A 52 -19.38 3.40 2.38
CA LYS A 52 -19.49 3.82 3.79
C LYS A 52 -18.41 4.83 4.17
N GLN A 53 -18.84 5.86 4.90
CA GLN A 53 -17.95 6.75 5.62
C GLN A 53 -17.82 6.27 7.08
N ILE A 54 -16.60 5.97 7.51
CA ILE A 54 -16.30 5.43 8.84
C ILE A 54 -15.26 6.32 9.52
N LYS A 55 -15.66 6.92 10.65
CA LYS A 55 -14.76 7.67 11.53
C LYS A 55 -14.33 6.82 12.74
N PHE A 56 -13.03 6.65 12.93
CA PHE A 56 -12.49 5.94 14.09
C PHE A 56 -12.10 6.90 15.21
N GLU A 57 -12.95 7.02 16.24
CA GLU A 57 -12.80 8.00 17.34
C GLU A 57 -11.53 7.84 18.19
N LYS A 58 -11.05 6.61 18.40
CA LYS A 58 -9.87 6.33 19.24
C LYS A 58 -8.66 5.91 18.43
N SER A 59 -8.79 4.79 17.73
CA SER A 59 -7.73 4.20 16.92
C SER A 59 -8.35 3.44 15.76
N ILE A 60 -7.69 3.46 14.62
CA ILE A 60 -8.13 2.73 13.43
C ILE A 60 -8.24 1.23 13.76
N ASN A 61 -9.43 0.66 13.55
CA ASN A 61 -9.63 -0.77 13.68
C ASN A 61 -9.27 -1.45 12.35
N TRP A 62 -8.04 -1.98 12.24
CA TRP A 62 -7.56 -2.68 11.05
C TRP A 62 -8.26 -4.01 10.76
N HIS A 63 -9.11 -4.48 11.68
CA HIS A 63 -9.88 -5.71 11.54
C HIS A 63 -11.37 -5.41 11.37
N TYR A 64 -11.73 -4.16 11.05
CA TYR A 64 -13.11 -3.73 10.83
C TYR A 64 -13.77 -4.53 9.70
N GLY A 65 -14.67 -5.43 10.06
CA GLY A 65 -15.39 -6.33 9.15
C GLY A 65 -16.83 -5.91 8.88
N PHE A 66 -17.14 -4.61 8.91
CA PHE A 66 -18.50 -4.04 8.78
C PHE A 66 -19.43 -4.29 9.99
N ALA A 67 -19.50 -5.52 10.51
CA ALA A 67 -20.19 -5.82 11.76
C ALA A 67 -19.39 -5.30 12.96
N GLU A 68 -19.99 -4.41 13.77
CA GLU A 68 -19.32 -3.76 14.92
C GLU A 68 -18.75 -4.75 15.95
N ASN A 69 -19.30 -5.96 16.03
CA ASN A 69 -18.90 -6.97 17.02
C ASN A 69 -18.13 -8.16 16.45
N TYR A 70 -17.73 -8.12 15.17
CA TYR A 70 -16.95 -9.20 14.58
C TYR A 70 -15.45 -8.95 14.69
N ASN A 71 -14.74 -9.92 15.29
CA ASN A 71 -13.30 -9.90 15.42
C ASN A 71 -12.68 -11.07 14.64
N TRP A 72 -11.86 -10.74 13.64
CA TRP A 72 -11.05 -11.74 12.94
C TRP A 72 -10.03 -12.35 13.90
N SER A 73 -9.89 -13.68 13.87
CA SER A 73 -8.94 -14.38 14.73
C SER A 73 -7.49 -14.01 14.40
N MET A 74 -6.69 -13.77 15.44
CA MET A 74 -5.25 -13.49 15.31
C MET A 74 -4.44 -14.80 15.32
N ILE A 75 -4.72 -15.67 14.35
CA ILE A 75 -4.02 -16.95 14.12
C ILE A 75 -3.20 -16.89 12.83
N GLN A 76 -2.49 -17.97 12.50
CA GLN A 76 -1.77 -18.06 11.22
C GLN A 76 -2.76 -17.83 10.07
N SER A 77 -2.39 -16.93 9.16
CA SER A 77 -3.25 -16.49 8.06
C SER A 77 -3.74 -17.64 7.19
N ASN A 78 -2.92 -18.66 6.94
CA ASN A 78 -3.30 -19.85 6.18
C ASN A 78 -4.26 -20.80 6.91
N GLN A 79 -4.56 -20.57 8.19
CA GLN A 79 -5.52 -21.32 9.00
C GLN A 79 -6.88 -20.62 9.14
N LEU A 80 -7.01 -19.40 8.61
CA LEU A 80 -8.26 -18.65 8.70
C LEU A 80 -9.32 -19.24 7.77
N ASP A 81 -10.54 -19.31 8.29
CA ASP A 81 -11.73 -19.57 7.49
C ASP A 81 -12.43 -18.25 7.19
N ILE A 82 -12.29 -17.79 5.94
CA ILE A 82 -12.87 -16.54 5.46
C ILE A 82 -14.20 -16.74 4.72
N ARG A 83 -14.72 -17.98 4.69
CA ARG A 83 -15.97 -18.28 3.98
C ARG A 83 -17.14 -17.62 4.72
N PRO A 84 -18.09 -17.00 4.00
CA PRO A 84 -19.31 -16.51 4.61
C PRO A 84 -20.01 -17.66 5.34
N LYS A 85 -20.20 -17.53 6.66
CA LYS A 85 -21.01 -18.48 7.42
C LYS A 85 -22.48 -18.09 7.22
N LEU A 86 -23.36 -19.08 7.08
CA LEU A 86 -24.78 -18.89 6.73
C LEU A 86 -25.54 -17.88 7.64
N ASN A 87 -25.06 -17.67 8.87
CA ASN A 87 -25.67 -16.77 9.86
C ASN A 87 -24.86 -15.48 10.12
N ASP A 88 -23.82 -15.20 9.33
CA ASP A 88 -22.88 -14.10 9.54
C ASP A 88 -22.92 -13.11 8.37
N GLN A 89 -24.13 -12.64 8.05
CA GLN A 89 -24.40 -11.81 6.86
C GLN A 89 -23.73 -10.43 6.89
N ASN A 90 -23.18 -10.02 8.03
CA ASN A 90 -22.58 -8.69 8.22
C ASN A 90 -21.05 -8.70 8.20
N VAL A 91 -20.42 -9.82 7.83
CA VAL A 91 -18.95 -9.97 7.82
C VAL A 91 -18.47 -10.23 6.40
N ASP A 92 -18.22 -9.15 5.67
CA ASP A 92 -17.55 -9.22 4.37
C ASP A 92 -16.08 -8.83 4.51
N VAL A 93 -15.20 -9.81 4.26
CA VAL A 93 -13.74 -9.67 4.28
C VAL A 93 -13.25 -8.53 3.38
N LYS A 94 -14.00 -8.18 2.32
CA LYS A 94 -13.66 -7.09 1.41
C LYS A 94 -13.58 -5.75 2.11
N TYR A 95 -14.41 -5.47 3.11
CA TYR A 95 -14.35 -4.21 3.87
C TYR A 95 -13.04 -4.09 4.64
N VAL A 96 -12.60 -5.19 5.26
CA VAL A 96 -11.31 -5.24 5.93
C VAL A 96 -10.19 -5.01 4.93
N TRP A 97 -10.22 -5.74 3.81
CA TRP A 97 -9.17 -5.63 2.80
C TRP A 97 -9.13 -4.26 2.14
N GLU A 98 -10.28 -3.62 1.86
CA GLU A 98 -10.32 -2.29 1.25
C GLU A 98 -9.60 -1.25 2.11
N LEU A 99 -9.90 -1.22 3.41
CA LEU A 99 -9.14 -0.38 4.34
C LEU A 99 -7.65 -0.75 4.34
N ASN A 100 -7.33 -2.04 4.38
CA ASN A 100 -5.96 -2.55 4.51
C ASN A 100 -5.14 -2.60 3.20
N ARG A 101 -5.71 -2.20 2.06
CA ARG A 101 -4.97 -1.88 0.83
C ARG A 101 -4.21 -0.56 0.96
N HIS A 102 -4.61 0.28 1.92
CA HIS A 102 -3.98 1.57 2.21
C HIS A 102 -3.94 2.51 0.99
N LEU A 103 -4.85 2.36 0.01
CA LEU A 103 -4.86 3.24 -1.17
C LEU A 103 -5.05 4.70 -0.78
N PHE A 104 -5.78 4.96 0.30
CA PHE A 104 -5.99 6.29 0.87
C PHE A 104 -4.70 7.01 1.27
N LEU A 105 -3.59 6.29 1.55
CA LEU A 105 -2.32 6.92 1.91
C LEU A 105 -1.77 7.83 0.80
N THR A 106 -2.13 7.54 -0.45
CA THR A 106 -1.74 8.37 -1.59
C THR A 106 -2.32 9.79 -1.50
N TYR A 107 -3.50 9.99 -0.88
CA TYR A 107 -4.05 11.33 -0.63
C TYR A 107 -3.14 12.14 0.31
N LEU A 108 -2.64 11.53 1.39
CA LEU A 108 -1.67 12.17 2.28
C LEU A 108 -0.38 12.55 1.54
N GLY A 109 0.13 11.62 0.71
CA GLY A 109 1.33 11.86 -0.10
C GLY A 109 1.14 13.03 -1.07
N VAL A 110 0.06 13.02 -1.85
CA VAL A 110 -0.24 14.10 -2.81
C VAL A 110 -0.49 15.42 -2.10
N ALA A 111 -1.21 15.44 -0.98
CA ALA A 111 -1.44 16.65 -0.21
C ALA A 111 -0.12 17.25 0.31
N TYR A 112 0.77 16.42 0.88
CA TYR A 112 2.12 16.85 1.25
C TYR A 112 2.90 17.37 0.04
N TYR A 113 2.86 16.66 -1.08
CA TYR A 113 3.55 17.08 -2.29
C TYR A 113 3.11 18.48 -2.73
N CYS A 114 1.80 18.74 -2.63
CA CYS A 114 1.16 19.99 -3.02
C CYS A 114 1.38 21.15 -2.04
N THR A 115 1.42 20.90 -0.74
CA THR A 115 1.42 21.95 0.30
C THR A 115 2.73 22.07 1.06
N GLN A 116 3.56 21.01 1.04
CA GLN A 116 4.73 20.82 1.91
C GLN A 116 4.39 20.86 3.42
N ASP A 117 3.13 20.62 3.79
CA ASP A 117 2.68 20.60 5.18
C ASP A 117 2.98 19.23 5.82
N GLU A 118 3.90 19.24 6.78
CA GLU A 118 4.39 18.03 7.46
C GLU A 118 3.31 17.29 8.27
N LYS A 119 2.13 17.87 8.53
CA LYS A 119 1.03 17.15 9.18
C LYS A 119 0.64 15.87 8.42
N TYR A 120 0.71 15.89 7.08
CA TYR A 120 0.40 14.73 6.25
C TYR A 120 1.45 13.62 6.39
N ALA A 121 2.73 14.00 6.52
CA ALA A 121 3.84 13.08 6.76
C ALA A 121 3.76 12.46 8.17
N LEU A 122 3.44 13.29 9.17
CA LEU A 122 3.19 12.83 10.54
C LEU A 122 2.07 11.80 10.58
N LYS A 123 0.92 12.08 9.94
CA LYS A 123 -0.21 11.15 9.91
C LYS A 123 0.13 9.85 9.18
N PHE A 124 0.82 9.92 8.04
CA PHE A 124 1.28 8.74 7.32
C PHE A 124 2.16 7.86 8.24
N LYS A 125 3.13 8.46 8.92
CA LYS A 125 4.01 7.75 9.86
C LYS A 125 3.22 7.10 11.01
N GLU A 126 2.28 7.83 11.61
CA GLU A 126 1.39 7.31 12.67
C GLU A 126 0.63 6.08 12.18
N ILE A 127 -0.04 6.17 11.02
CA ILE A 127 -0.83 5.09 10.43
C ILE A 127 0.03 3.86 10.17
N ILE A 128 1.19 4.02 9.53
CA ILE A 128 2.08 2.90 9.22
C ILE A 128 2.59 2.21 10.49
N LEU A 129 3.05 2.97 11.48
CA LEU A 129 3.54 2.41 12.74
C LEU A 129 2.41 1.70 13.50
N HIS A 130 1.21 2.28 13.50
CA HIS A 130 0.03 1.67 14.10
C HIS A 130 -0.31 0.34 13.41
N TRP A 131 -0.37 0.33 12.08
CA TRP A 131 -0.67 -0.87 11.30
C TRP A 131 0.35 -1.99 11.53
N ILE A 132 1.65 -1.67 11.46
CA ILE A 132 2.73 -2.67 11.66
C ILE A 132 2.64 -3.31 13.04
N ARG A 133 2.29 -2.53 14.08
CA ARG A 133 2.13 -3.03 15.45
C ARG A 133 0.94 -3.97 15.60
N GLN A 134 -0.17 -3.67 14.91
CA GLN A 134 -1.42 -4.42 15.03
C GLN A 134 -1.52 -5.62 14.08
N ASN A 135 -0.69 -5.68 13.03
CA ASN A 135 -0.79 -6.68 11.97
C ASN A 135 0.54 -7.44 11.78
N PRO A 136 0.92 -8.31 12.74
CA PRO A 136 2.17 -9.05 12.64
C PRO A 136 2.21 -9.94 11.39
N PRO A 137 3.39 -10.13 10.76
CA PRO A 137 3.51 -10.88 9.52
C PRO A 137 2.93 -12.28 9.58
N MET A 138 2.23 -12.67 8.52
CA MET A 138 1.61 -13.99 8.34
C MET A 138 0.49 -14.31 9.34
N ILE A 139 0.06 -13.35 10.17
CA ILE A 139 -1.00 -13.53 11.16
C ILE A 139 -2.21 -12.69 10.77
N GLY A 140 -3.40 -13.26 10.98
CA GLY A 140 -4.66 -12.56 10.81
C GLY A 140 -5.03 -12.30 9.34
N ILE A 141 -6.19 -11.68 9.18
CA ILE A 141 -6.86 -11.51 7.89
C ILE A 141 -6.09 -10.61 6.92
N ASN A 142 -5.29 -9.69 7.44
CA ASN A 142 -4.51 -8.73 6.63
C ASN A 142 -3.28 -9.37 5.95
N TRP A 143 -2.93 -10.59 6.34
CA TRP A 143 -1.89 -11.41 5.71
C TRP A 143 -2.44 -12.65 4.98
N PHE A 144 -3.76 -12.76 4.85
CA PHE A 144 -4.43 -13.90 4.20
C PHE A 144 -4.19 -13.96 2.70
N SER A 145 -4.41 -12.85 2.00
CA SER A 145 -4.38 -12.78 0.54
C SER A 145 -3.09 -12.14 0.04
N GLY A 146 -2.35 -12.86 -0.80
CA GLY A 146 -1.15 -12.34 -1.45
C GLY A 146 -1.43 -11.10 -2.27
N LEU A 147 -2.55 -11.06 -2.99
CA LEU A 147 -2.92 -9.89 -3.81
C LEU A 147 -3.07 -8.63 -2.95
N GLU A 148 -3.70 -8.75 -1.77
CA GLU A 148 -3.89 -7.64 -0.84
C GLU A 148 -2.57 -7.17 -0.22
N ILE A 149 -1.68 -8.12 0.11
CA ILE A 149 -0.30 -7.83 0.53
C ILE A 149 0.45 -7.04 -0.56
N SER A 150 0.27 -7.43 -1.82
CA SER A 150 0.90 -6.79 -2.97
C SER A 150 0.41 -5.37 -3.18
N ILE A 151 -0.91 -5.15 -3.20
CA ILE A 151 -1.52 -3.83 -3.38
C ILE A 151 -1.07 -2.88 -2.26
N ARG A 152 -1.07 -3.34 -1.01
CA ARG A 152 -0.61 -2.55 0.14
C ARG A 152 0.88 -2.17 -0.01
N LEU A 153 1.73 -3.12 -0.39
CA LEU A 153 3.15 -2.86 -0.62
C LEU A 153 3.37 -1.81 -1.71
N ILE A 154 2.64 -1.92 -2.82
CA ILE A 154 2.69 -0.95 -3.93
C ILE A 154 2.24 0.43 -3.43
N SER A 155 1.11 0.50 -2.70
CA SER A 155 0.60 1.76 -2.13
C SER A 155 1.64 2.44 -1.24
N TRP A 156 2.34 1.70 -0.38
CA TRP A 156 3.36 2.25 0.50
C TRP A 156 4.55 2.80 -0.29
N ILE A 157 5.07 2.02 -1.24
CA ILE A 157 6.18 2.44 -2.10
C ILE A 157 5.81 3.72 -2.85
N PHE A 158 4.63 3.74 -3.46
CA PHE A 158 4.14 4.89 -4.22
C PHE A 158 3.97 6.13 -3.34
N THR A 159 3.37 5.96 -2.16
CA THR A 159 3.13 7.07 -1.24
C THR A 159 4.44 7.67 -0.71
N LEU A 160 5.43 6.83 -0.36
CA LEU A 160 6.72 7.28 0.13
C LEU A 160 7.46 8.20 -0.86
N TYR A 161 7.21 8.04 -2.18
CA TYR A 161 7.83 8.90 -3.19
C TYR A 161 7.41 10.37 -3.05
N PHE A 162 6.15 10.63 -2.70
CA PHE A 162 5.68 11.99 -2.50
C PHE A 162 6.30 12.65 -1.26
N PHE A 163 6.64 11.85 -0.25
CA PHE A 163 7.28 12.29 0.98
C PHE A 163 8.81 12.38 0.92
N ARG A 164 9.42 12.27 -0.26
CA ARG A 164 10.89 12.20 -0.39
C ARG A 164 11.64 13.43 0.15
N SER A 165 10.98 14.58 0.29
CA SER A 165 11.53 15.80 0.90
C SER A 165 11.23 15.95 2.40
N SER A 166 10.43 15.07 3.00
CA SER A 166 10.02 15.18 4.41
C SER A 166 11.09 14.66 5.35
N ASP A 167 11.50 15.46 6.33
CA ASP A 167 12.43 15.06 7.38
C ASP A 167 11.83 14.02 8.34
N ILE A 168 10.51 14.07 8.54
CA ILE A 168 9.78 13.10 9.37
C ILE A 168 9.86 11.70 8.77
N ILE A 169 9.77 11.59 7.44
CA ILE A 169 9.85 10.34 6.69
C ILE A 169 11.29 9.92 6.43
N ASN A 170 12.19 10.86 6.14
CA ASN A 170 13.63 10.61 6.00
C ASN A 170 14.35 10.40 7.34
N ASN A 171 13.61 10.06 8.39
CA ASN A 171 14.14 9.65 9.68
C ASN A 171 14.66 8.20 9.65
N SER A 172 15.89 7.99 10.12
CA SER A 172 16.54 6.66 10.07
C SER A 172 15.84 5.57 10.89
N HIS A 173 15.21 5.92 12.01
CA HIS A 173 14.48 4.99 12.85
C HIS A 173 13.18 4.55 12.16
N PHE A 174 12.41 5.50 11.62
CA PHE A 174 11.22 5.18 10.83
C PHE A 174 11.56 4.33 9.62
N PHE A 175 12.60 4.71 8.86
CA PHE A 175 13.06 3.97 7.69
C PHE A 175 13.29 2.48 8.01
N LYS A 176 13.99 2.17 9.11
CA LYS A 176 14.27 0.78 9.52
C LYS A 176 12.99 -0.01 9.77
N ILE A 177 11.98 0.59 10.41
CA ILE A 177 10.72 -0.09 10.75
C ILE A 177 9.90 -0.39 9.51
N ILE A 178 9.63 0.62 8.68
CA ILE A 178 8.81 0.45 7.48
C ILE A 178 9.53 -0.41 6.43
N PHE A 179 10.85 -0.26 6.25
CA PHE A 179 11.62 -1.11 5.34
C PHE A 179 11.57 -2.58 5.78
N ARG A 180 11.70 -2.88 7.08
CA ARG A 180 11.54 -4.24 7.59
C ARG A 180 10.16 -4.81 7.25
N SER A 181 9.10 -4.02 7.42
CA SER A 181 7.75 -4.46 7.07
C SER A 181 7.57 -4.66 5.56
N MET A 182 8.02 -3.73 4.71
CA MET A 182 7.99 -3.90 3.26
C MET A 182 8.79 -5.13 2.81
N PHE A 183 9.94 -5.40 3.43
CA PHE A 183 10.71 -6.61 3.18
C PHE A 183 9.94 -7.88 3.54
N GLN A 184 9.17 -7.87 4.65
CA GLN A 184 8.30 -9.00 5.02
C GLN A 184 7.19 -9.23 3.99
N HIS A 185 6.59 -8.16 3.44
CA HIS A 185 5.62 -8.25 2.34
C HIS A 185 6.27 -8.84 1.08
N ALA A 186 7.41 -8.29 0.65
CA ALA A 186 8.12 -8.78 -0.54
C ALA A 186 8.61 -10.23 -0.38
N TYR A 187 9.06 -10.60 0.83
CA TYR A 187 9.40 -11.98 1.16
C TYR A 187 8.18 -12.89 0.99
N TYR A 188 7.00 -12.48 1.49
CA TYR A 188 5.76 -13.23 1.30
C TYR A 188 5.47 -13.44 -0.19
N LEU A 189 5.45 -12.35 -0.97
CA LEU A 189 5.13 -12.37 -2.41
C LEU A 189 6.14 -13.16 -3.24
N ARG A 190 7.37 -13.32 -2.75
CA ARG A 190 8.37 -14.15 -3.40
C ARG A 190 8.15 -15.64 -3.18
N PHE A 191 7.79 -16.04 -1.96
CA PHE A 191 7.83 -17.43 -1.52
C PHE A 191 6.46 -18.10 -1.41
N PHE A 192 5.40 -17.33 -1.13
CA PHE A 192 4.05 -17.83 -0.83
C PHE A 192 2.99 -17.34 -1.83
N TYR A 193 3.39 -16.75 -2.95
CA TYR A 193 2.44 -16.30 -3.97
C TYR A 193 1.59 -17.44 -4.54
N THR A 194 0.36 -17.10 -4.91
CA THR A 194 -0.63 -17.98 -5.51
C THR A 194 -0.16 -18.43 -6.89
N LYS A 195 -0.20 -19.74 -7.17
CA LYS A 195 0.21 -20.31 -8.47
C LYS A 195 -0.96 -20.67 -9.41
N ARG A 196 -2.20 -20.61 -8.91
CA ARG A 196 -3.39 -21.17 -9.57
C ARG A 196 -4.49 -20.13 -9.87
N SER A 197 -4.23 -18.85 -9.64
CA SER A 197 -5.18 -17.77 -9.90
C SER A 197 -4.54 -16.75 -10.82
N PHE A 198 -4.91 -16.77 -12.10
CA PHE A 198 -4.24 -16.03 -13.18
C PHE A 198 -3.94 -14.56 -12.84
N ASN A 199 -4.99 -13.76 -12.63
CA ASN A 199 -4.84 -12.32 -12.37
C ASN A 199 -4.20 -12.04 -11.00
N HIS A 200 -4.48 -12.87 -9.99
CA HIS A 200 -3.87 -12.70 -8.66
C HIS A 200 -2.36 -12.97 -8.73
N THR A 201 -1.94 -14.02 -9.42
CA THR A 201 -0.52 -14.36 -9.58
C THR A 201 0.27 -13.21 -10.19
N ILE A 202 -0.26 -12.56 -11.25
CA ILE A 202 0.39 -11.39 -11.85
C ILE A 202 0.48 -10.24 -10.83
N GLY A 203 -0.63 -9.89 -10.18
CA GLY A 203 -0.67 -8.81 -9.19
C GLY A 203 0.29 -9.04 -8.03
N GLU A 204 0.36 -10.27 -7.52
CA GLU A 204 1.26 -10.68 -6.44
C GLU A 204 2.74 -10.58 -6.83
N LEU A 205 3.09 -11.13 -8.00
CA LEU A 205 4.46 -11.07 -8.51
C LEU A 205 4.91 -9.64 -8.79
N PHE A 206 4.00 -8.79 -9.27
CA PHE A 206 4.30 -7.39 -9.58
C PHE A 206 4.72 -6.60 -8.33
N GLY A 207 4.00 -6.71 -7.21
CA GLY A 207 4.38 -5.99 -5.99
C GLY A 207 5.74 -6.43 -5.43
N GLY A 208 6.02 -7.73 -5.46
CA GLY A 208 7.34 -8.25 -5.09
C GLY A 208 8.45 -7.76 -6.03
N TYR A 209 8.18 -7.75 -7.34
CA TYR A 209 9.09 -7.23 -8.35
C TYR A 209 9.36 -5.74 -8.15
N LEU A 210 8.34 -4.92 -7.97
CA LEU A 210 8.44 -3.47 -7.77
C LEU A 210 9.32 -3.15 -6.54
N PHE A 211 9.06 -3.79 -5.40
CA PHE A 211 9.93 -3.66 -4.23
C PHE A 211 11.37 -4.03 -4.56
N SER A 212 11.57 -5.15 -5.26
CA SER A 212 12.91 -5.63 -5.56
C SER A 212 13.66 -4.68 -6.51
N HIS A 213 12.96 -4.10 -7.47
CA HIS A 213 13.49 -3.13 -8.42
C HIS A 213 13.93 -1.83 -7.73
N ILE A 214 13.09 -1.29 -6.83
CA ILE A 214 13.38 -0.06 -6.09
C ILE A 214 14.56 -0.24 -5.12
N PHE A 215 14.68 -1.40 -4.48
CA PHE A 215 15.68 -1.67 -3.45
C PHE A 215 16.81 -2.62 -3.92
N ASN A 216 17.11 -2.65 -5.22
CA ASN A 216 18.11 -3.57 -5.79
C ASN A 216 19.58 -3.24 -5.45
N ASP A 217 19.85 -2.14 -4.75
CA ASP A 217 21.19 -1.83 -4.24
C ASP A 217 21.69 -2.87 -3.22
N TYR A 218 20.78 -3.64 -2.61
CA TYR A 218 21.13 -4.76 -1.74
C TYR A 218 21.27 -6.05 -2.56
N LYS A 219 22.44 -6.70 -2.50
CA LYS A 219 22.76 -7.93 -3.25
C LYS A 219 21.67 -9.01 -3.15
N LYS A 220 21.09 -9.24 -1.96
CA LYS A 220 20.00 -10.21 -1.75
C LYS A 220 18.74 -9.86 -2.53
N ILE A 221 18.40 -8.57 -2.61
CA ILE A 221 17.20 -8.05 -3.27
C ILE A 221 17.40 -7.99 -4.79
N LYS A 222 18.61 -7.67 -5.26
CA LYS A 222 18.95 -7.71 -6.70
C LYS A 222 18.66 -9.08 -7.33
N ASN A 223 18.99 -10.17 -6.63
CA ASN A 223 18.67 -11.52 -7.09
C ASN A 223 17.14 -11.78 -7.12
N TRP A 224 16.37 -11.12 -6.24
CA TRP A 224 14.92 -11.27 -6.23
C TRP A 224 14.27 -10.59 -7.43
N GLU A 225 14.75 -9.41 -7.81
CA GLU A 225 14.27 -8.66 -8.99
C GLU A 225 14.31 -9.54 -10.24
N GLN A 226 15.47 -10.14 -10.55
CA GLN A 226 15.64 -10.99 -11.74
C GLN A 226 14.69 -12.19 -11.73
N ILE A 227 14.53 -12.84 -10.58
CA ILE A 227 13.67 -14.02 -10.44
C ILE A 227 12.19 -13.65 -10.57
N LEU A 228 11.77 -12.57 -9.93
CA LEU A 228 10.38 -12.10 -9.97
C LEU A 228 10.02 -11.58 -11.35
N PHE A 229 10.93 -10.85 -12.02
CA PHE A 229 10.75 -10.43 -13.40
C PHE A 229 10.57 -11.61 -14.35
N LYS A 230 11.42 -12.66 -14.24
CA LYS A 230 11.28 -13.88 -15.05
C LYS A 230 9.91 -14.53 -14.83
N LYS A 231 9.48 -14.67 -13.56
CA LYS A 231 8.15 -15.23 -13.22
C LYS A 231 7.01 -14.39 -13.77
N LEU A 232 7.07 -13.07 -13.60
CA LEU A 232 6.07 -12.14 -14.10
C LEU A 232 5.95 -12.21 -15.62
N LYS A 233 7.08 -12.18 -16.33
CA LYS A 233 7.13 -12.35 -17.79
C LYS A 233 6.48 -13.65 -18.24
N THR A 234 6.81 -14.77 -17.59
CA THR A 234 6.16 -16.07 -17.88
C THR A 234 4.65 -16.01 -17.68
N GLN A 235 4.17 -15.40 -16.59
CA GLN A 235 2.73 -15.34 -16.30
C GLN A 235 1.98 -14.43 -17.28
N ILE A 236 2.57 -13.29 -17.65
CA ILE A 236 2.00 -12.39 -18.67
C ILE A 236 1.86 -13.13 -20.01
N LEU A 237 2.91 -13.80 -20.47
CA LEU A 237 2.90 -14.53 -21.75
C LEU A 237 1.94 -15.73 -21.77
N LEU A 238 1.55 -16.27 -20.60
CA LEU A 238 0.55 -17.34 -20.51
C LEU A 238 -0.89 -16.82 -20.57
N GLN A 239 -1.10 -15.52 -20.36
CA GLN A 239 -2.43 -14.92 -20.19
C GLN A 239 -2.80 -13.93 -21.31
N ILE A 240 -1.82 -13.45 -22.07
CA ILE A 240 -2.01 -12.63 -23.26
C ILE A 240 -1.95 -13.55 -24.49
N ARG A 241 -2.96 -13.45 -25.35
CA ARG A 241 -3.03 -14.23 -26.59
C ARG A 241 -2.18 -13.55 -27.68
N PRO A 242 -1.89 -14.23 -28.81
CA PRO A 242 -1.09 -13.62 -29.88
C PRO A 242 -1.66 -12.31 -30.47
N ASP A 243 -2.96 -12.07 -30.32
CA ASP A 243 -3.68 -10.88 -30.76
C ASP A 243 -3.63 -9.70 -29.76
N GLY A 244 -3.04 -9.92 -28.57
CA GLY A 244 -2.97 -8.92 -27.49
C GLY A 244 -4.06 -9.12 -26.45
#